data_AF-A0A842YGG8-F1
#
_entry.id   AF-A0A842YGG8-F1
#
_cell.length_a   1.000
_cell.length_b   1.000
_cell.length_c   1.000
_cell.angle_alpha   90.00
_cell.angle_beta   90.00
_cell.angle_gamma   90.00
#
_symmetry.space_group_name_H-M   'P 1'
#
loop_
_entity.id
_entity.type
_entity.pdbx_description
1 polymer ?
#
loop_
_entity_poly.entity_id
_entity_poly.type
_entity_poly.pdbx_seq_one_letter_code
_entity_poly.pdbx_strand_id
1 'polypeptide(L)'
;MAEIMDLMGLSDEEVLALISILARYQWVEFKHRLIESDVLERDGCPQIIIDKLRVHYDEALDDLLAKFDGTTTISEILDNLPYDRNAIWFLINKLVDVGCLKSSSSS
;
A
#
# COMPACT_ATOMS: atom_id res chain seq x y z
N MET A 1 2.12 13.14 -12.53
CA MET A 1 2.29 14.59 -12.79
C MET A 1 2.23 14.87 -14.29
N ALA A 2 3.09 14.25 -15.11
CA ALA A 2 3.11 14.44 -16.58
C ALA A 2 1.73 14.35 -17.26
N GLU A 3 0.93 13.35 -16.91
CA GLU A 3 -0.39 13.13 -17.51
C GLU A 3 -1.43 14.23 -17.17
N ILE A 4 -1.32 14.85 -15.98
CA ILE A 4 -2.20 15.96 -15.55
C ILE A 4 -1.82 17.25 -16.29
N MET A 5 -0.52 17.48 -16.47
CA MET A 5 0.00 18.66 -17.19
C MET A 5 -0.42 18.64 -18.66
N ASP A 6 -0.29 17.48 -19.32
CA ASP A 6 -0.69 17.31 -20.73
C ASP A 6 -2.20 17.50 -20.96
N LEU A 7 -3.04 17.09 -20.00
CA LEU A 7 -4.50 17.23 -20.10
C LEU A 7 -4.99 18.65 -19.81
N MET A 8 -4.33 19.37 -18.90
CA MET A 8 -4.80 20.68 -18.43
C MET A 8 -4.09 21.86 -19.09
N GLY A 9 -2.96 21.62 -19.78
CA GLY A 9 -2.15 22.69 -20.37
C GLY A 9 -1.52 23.63 -19.32
N LEU A 10 -1.31 23.12 -18.10
CA LEU A 10 -0.75 23.87 -16.98
C LEU A 10 0.75 23.57 -16.82
N SER A 11 1.49 24.56 -16.31
CA SER A 11 2.90 24.39 -15.94
C SER A 11 3.07 23.57 -14.65
N ASP A 12 4.26 23.00 -14.43
CA ASP A 12 4.61 22.25 -13.22
C ASP A 12 4.29 23.03 -11.94
N GLU A 13 4.59 24.33 -11.90
CA GLU A 13 4.37 25.20 -10.75
C GLU A 13 2.88 25.39 -10.45
N GLU A 14 2.05 25.56 -11.50
CA GLU A 14 0.60 25.72 -11.37
C GLU A 14 -0.06 24.42 -10.90
N VAL A 15 0.36 23.28 -11.45
CA VAL A 15 -0.14 21.97 -11.02
C VAL A 15 0.25 21.68 -9.57
N LEU A 16 1.49 21.99 -9.19
CA LEU A 16 1.95 21.83 -7.81
C LEU A 16 1.14 22.69 -6.84
N ALA A 17 0.88 23.96 -7.19
CA ALA A 17 0.08 24.86 -6.37
C ALA A 17 -1.36 24.36 -6.20
N LEU A 18 -2.00 23.90 -7.28
CA LEU A 18 -3.35 23.32 -7.26
C LEU A 18 -3.42 22.07 -6.38
N ILE A 19 -2.50 21.13 -6.59
CA ILE A 19 -2.40 19.91 -5.81
C ILE A 19 -2.16 20.22 -4.33
N SER A 20 -1.33 21.23 -4.02
CA SER A 20 -1.07 21.67 -2.64
C SER A 20 -2.33 22.22 -1.96
N ILE A 21 -3.17 22.96 -2.69
CA ILE A 21 -4.46 23.47 -2.17
C ILE A 21 -5.42 22.30 -1.95
N LEU A 22 -5.55 21.39 -2.91
CA LEU A 22 -6.42 20.22 -2.79
C LEU A 22 -6.01 19.34 -1.60
N ALA A 23 -4.70 19.14 -1.40
CA ALA A 23 -4.16 18.40 -0.28
C ALA A 23 -4.43 19.11 1.06
N ARG A 24 -4.29 20.45 1.10
CA ARG A 24 -4.58 21.26 2.30
C ARG A 24 -6.03 21.13 2.76
N TYR A 25 -6.97 20.99 1.83
CA TYR A 25 -8.39 20.77 2.14
C TYR A 25 -8.76 19.29 2.27
N GLN A 26 -7.79 18.37 2.23
CA GLN A 26 -7.99 16.92 2.24
C GLN A 26 -8.94 16.41 1.15
N TRP A 27 -8.97 17.06 -0.02
CA TRP A 27 -9.76 16.64 -1.16
C TRP A 27 -9.05 15.61 -2.04
N VAL A 28 -7.75 15.43 -1.84
CA VAL A 28 -6.93 14.42 -2.49
C VAL A 28 -6.05 13.70 -1.47
N GLU A 29 -5.82 12.42 -1.71
CA GLU A 29 -4.92 11.58 -0.92
C GLU A 29 -3.79 11.08 -1.84
N PHE A 30 -2.55 11.17 -1.38
CA PHE A 30 -1.41 10.61 -2.10
C PHE A 30 -1.17 9.20 -1.62
N LYS A 31 -1.37 8.23 -2.50
CA LYS A 31 -0.99 6.84 -2.24
C LYS A 31 0.31 6.53 -2.96
N HIS A 32 1.26 5.96 -2.23
CA HIS A 32 2.43 5.37 -2.85
C HIS A 32 1.98 4.14 -3.63
N ARG A 33 2.36 4.05 -4.91
CA ARG A 33 2.10 2.85 -5.70
C ARG A 33 3.12 1.79 -5.29
N LEU A 34 2.61 0.69 -4.73
CA LEU A 34 3.47 -0.43 -4.33
C LEU A 34 4.18 -1.04 -5.54
N ILE A 35 5.45 -1.36 -5.33
CA ILE A 35 6.30 -2.12 -6.24
C ILE A 35 6.91 -3.33 -5.51
N GLU A 36 7.29 -4.37 -6.23
CA GLU A 36 7.77 -5.61 -5.59
C GLU A 36 9.05 -5.44 -4.76
N SER A 37 9.84 -4.40 -5.00
CA SER A 37 11.03 -4.07 -4.21
C SER A 37 10.74 -3.37 -2.89
N ASP A 38 9.49 -3.00 -2.63
CA ASP A 38 9.12 -2.32 -1.39
C ASP A 38 9.26 -3.28 -0.20
N VAL A 39 9.65 -2.71 0.94
CA VAL A 39 9.76 -3.40 2.22
C VAL A 39 8.69 -2.83 3.15
N LEU A 40 7.75 -3.69 3.54
CA LEU A 40 6.63 -3.31 4.38
C LEU A 40 6.80 -3.85 5.80
N GLU A 41 6.25 -3.12 6.76
CA GLU A 41 6.13 -3.54 8.14
C GLU A 41 4.68 -3.47 8.61
N ARG A 42 4.37 -4.23 9.66
CA ARG A 42 3.05 -4.16 10.30
C ARG A 42 2.83 -2.80 10.95
N ASP A 43 1.66 -2.24 10.71
CA ASP A 43 1.21 -1.03 11.40
C ASP A 43 0.04 -1.34 12.35
N GLY A 44 -0.49 -0.32 13.02
CA GLY A 44 -1.63 -0.39 13.94
C GLY A 44 -2.93 -0.85 13.27
N CYS A 45 -3.00 -2.13 12.91
CA CYS A 45 -4.12 -2.75 12.23
C CYS A 45 -5.31 -2.94 13.20
N PRO A 46 -6.48 -2.34 12.94
CA PRO A 46 -7.65 -2.52 13.80
C PRO A 46 -8.11 -3.98 13.81
N GLN A 47 -8.34 -4.54 15.00
CA GLN A 47 -8.72 -5.96 15.16
C GLN A 47 -9.97 -6.34 14.34
N ILE A 48 -10.94 -5.45 14.24
CA ILE A 48 -12.18 -5.64 13.45
C ILE A 48 -11.88 -5.90 11.97
N ILE A 49 -10.80 -5.32 11.43
CA ILE A 49 -10.41 -5.50 10.02
C ILE A 49 -9.74 -6.87 9.84
N ILE A 50 -8.83 -7.23 10.75
CA ILE A 50 -8.20 -8.56 10.76
C ILE A 50 -9.25 -9.65 10.84
N ASP A 51 -10.20 -9.55 11.78
CA ASP A 51 -11.23 -10.56 11.97
C ASP A 51 -12.09 -10.75 10.72
N LYS A 52 -12.41 -9.64 10.01
CA LYS A 52 -13.12 -9.70 8.73
C LYS A 52 -12.31 -10.36 7.62
N LEU A 53 -11.03 -10.06 7.51
CA LEU A 53 -10.15 -10.66 6.51
C LEU A 53 -9.91 -12.14 6.80
N ARG A 54 -9.80 -12.52 8.08
CA ARG A 54 -9.59 -13.90 8.51
C ARG A 54 -10.74 -14.82 8.07
N VAL A 55 -11.98 -14.33 8.02
CA VAL A 55 -13.13 -15.11 7.48
C VAL A 55 -12.92 -15.57 6.03
N HIS A 56 -12.16 -14.81 5.23
CA HIS A 56 -11.97 -15.08 3.80
C HIS A 56 -10.61 -15.70 3.47
N TYR A 57 -9.59 -15.38 4.26
CA TYR A 57 -8.19 -15.70 3.95
C TYR A 57 -7.50 -16.57 5.01
N ASP A 58 -8.13 -16.74 6.18
CA ASP A 58 -7.72 -17.59 7.31
C ASP A 58 -6.19 -17.73 7.48
N GLU A 59 -5.65 -18.93 7.30
CA GLU A 59 -4.21 -19.24 7.44
C GLU A 59 -3.31 -18.40 6.54
N ALA A 60 -3.73 -18.09 5.31
CA ALA A 60 -2.91 -17.31 4.37
C ALA A 60 -2.70 -15.87 4.85
N LEU A 61 -3.65 -15.31 5.60
CA LEU A 61 -3.52 -13.98 6.20
C LEU A 61 -2.51 -13.98 7.34
N ASP A 62 -2.59 -14.97 8.23
CA ASP A 62 -1.70 -15.06 9.39
C ASP A 62 -0.25 -15.38 8.95
N ASP A 63 -0.07 -16.27 7.97
CA ASP A 63 1.23 -16.56 7.34
C ASP A 63 1.83 -15.33 6.65
N LEU A 64 1.01 -14.58 5.93
CA LEU A 64 1.43 -13.35 5.27
C LEU A 64 1.85 -12.27 6.27
N LEU A 65 1.03 -12.03 7.31
CA LEU A 65 1.32 -11.04 8.34
C LEU A 65 2.58 -11.39 9.15
N ALA A 66 2.91 -12.67 9.30
CA ALA A 66 4.13 -13.10 9.97
C ALA A 66 5.42 -12.78 9.17
N LYS A 67 5.31 -12.51 7.86
CA LYS A 67 6.45 -12.21 6.98
C LYS A 67 6.77 -10.71 6.85
N PHE A 68 5.87 -9.83 7.26
CA PHE A 68 6.07 -8.38 7.20
C PHE A 68 6.81 -7.85 8.43
N ASP A 69 8.12 -8.05 8.44
CA ASP A 69 9.04 -7.71 9.52
C ASP A 69 9.77 -6.38 9.33
N GLY A 70 9.50 -5.65 8.24
CA GLY A 70 10.22 -4.42 7.89
C GLY A 70 11.61 -4.64 7.30
N THR A 71 11.97 -5.88 6.95
CA THR A 71 13.26 -6.19 6.30
C THR A 71 13.10 -6.95 4.97
N THR A 72 12.08 -7.81 4.88
CA THR A 72 11.83 -8.65 3.70
C THR A 72 11.09 -7.88 2.61
N THR A 73 11.53 -8.00 1.36
CA THR A 73 10.85 -7.35 0.22
C THR A 73 9.55 -8.06 -0.16
N ILE A 74 8.61 -7.35 -0.79
CA ILE A 74 7.38 -7.96 -1.29
C ILE A 74 7.68 -9.12 -2.26
N SER A 75 8.66 -8.97 -3.16
CA SER A 75 9.04 -10.01 -4.12
C SER A 75 9.44 -11.31 -3.42
N GLU A 76 10.28 -11.22 -2.37
CA GLU A 76 10.70 -12.38 -1.58
C GLU A 76 9.51 -13.02 -0.84
N ILE A 77 8.55 -12.24 -0.33
CA ILE A 77 7.35 -12.77 0.32
C ILE A 77 6.48 -13.53 -0.68
N LEU A 78 6.29 -12.97 -1.89
CA LEU A 78 5.53 -13.60 -2.96
C LEU A 78 6.13 -14.92 -3.42
N ASP A 79 7.46 -15.04 -3.43
CA ASP A 79 8.16 -16.26 -3.87
C ASP A 79 8.20 -17.36 -2.80
N ASN A 80 8.07 -17.01 -1.51
CA ASN A 80 8.22 -17.94 -0.39
C ASN A 80 6.91 -18.47 0.17
N LEU A 81 5.76 -17.92 -0.22
CA LEU A 81 4.45 -18.37 0.24
C LEU A 81 3.85 -19.42 -0.72
N PRO A 82 3.26 -20.52 -0.22
CA PRO A 82 2.66 -21.57 -1.04
C PRO A 82 1.27 -21.18 -1.57
N TYR A 83 1.09 -19.93 -1.98
CA TYR A 83 -0.18 -19.36 -2.43
C TYR A 83 -0.04 -18.73 -3.81
N ASP A 84 -1.17 -18.46 -4.45
CA ASP A 84 -1.17 -17.76 -5.73
C ASP A 84 -0.58 -16.34 -5.58
N ARG A 85 0.42 -16.03 -6.42
CA ARG A 85 1.14 -14.74 -6.39
C ARG A 85 0.19 -13.55 -6.53
N ASN A 86 -0.80 -13.62 -7.41
CA ASN A 86 -1.72 -12.51 -7.64
C ASN A 86 -2.68 -12.34 -6.47
N ALA A 87 -3.13 -13.43 -5.85
CA ALA A 87 -3.96 -13.40 -4.65
C ALA A 87 -3.21 -12.76 -3.47
N ILE A 88 -1.93 -13.12 -3.27
CA ILE A 88 -1.11 -12.49 -2.23
C ILE A 88 -0.85 -11.02 -2.56
N TRP A 89 -0.48 -10.69 -3.80
CA TRP A 89 -0.31 -9.29 -4.21
C TRP A 89 -1.57 -8.45 -3.93
N PHE A 90 -2.75 -8.98 -4.27
CA PHE A 90 -4.03 -8.34 -3.97
C PHE A 90 -4.23 -8.14 -2.45
N LEU A 91 -3.96 -9.17 -1.65
CA LEU A 91 -4.11 -9.10 -0.19
C LEU A 91 -3.14 -8.08 0.43
N ILE A 92 -1.90 -8.00 -0.06
CA ILE A 92 -0.92 -6.98 0.37
C ILE A 92 -1.44 -5.57 0.10
N ASN A 93 -1.93 -5.30 -1.12
CA ASN A 93 -2.52 -4.00 -1.46
C ASN A 93 -3.70 -3.69 -0.54
N LYS A 94 -4.56 -4.68 -0.28
CA LYS A 94 -5.70 -4.51 0.62
C LYS A 94 -5.28 -4.18 2.04
N LEU A 95 -4.23 -4.82 2.55
CA LEU A 95 -3.68 -4.59 3.89
C LEU A 95 -3.04 -3.20 4.02
N VAL A 96 -2.39 -2.70 2.98
CA VAL A 96 -1.89 -1.30 2.95
C VAL A 96 -3.06 -0.32 2.93
N ASP A 97 -4.07 -0.55 2.08
CA ASP A 97 -5.25 0.33 1.96
C ASP A 97 -6.04 0.48 3.26
N VAL A 98 -6.05 -0.56 4.09
CA VAL A 98 -6.75 -0.57 5.39
C VAL A 98 -5.83 -0.21 6.57
N GLY A 99 -4.59 0.22 6.30
CA GLY A 99 -3.64 0.71 7.30
C GLY A 99 -3.03 -0.39 8.18
N CYS A 100 -3.01 -1.64 7.71
CA CYS A 100 -2.42 -2.77 8.43
C CYS A 100 -0.95 -3.00 8.07
N LEU A 101 -0.51 -2.51 6.91
CA LEU A 101 0.87 -2.50 6.46
C LEU A 101 1.26 -1.09 6.05
N LYS A 102 2.51 -0.71 6.35
CA LYS A 102 3.10 0.56 5.89
C LYS A 102 4.51 0.33 5.37
N SER A 103 5.02 1.31 4.62
CA SER A 103 6.41 1.29 4.16
C SER A 103 7.37 1.44 5.35
N SER A 104 8.33 0.53 5.47
CA SER A 104 9.36 0.56 6.51
C SER A 104 10.35 1.72 6.34
N SER A 105 10.41 2.35 5.15
CA SER A 105 11.29 3.49 4.85
C SER A 105 10.83 4.82 5.47
N SER A 106 10.04 4.77 6.55
CA SER A 106 9.53 5.93 7.27
C SER A 106 10.31 6.16 8.57
N SER A 107 11.53 6.68 8.46
CA SER A 107 12.24 7.36 9.57
C SER A 107 12.88 8.63 9.04
#